data_AF-A0A8B9CTV2-F1
#
_entry.id   AF-A0A8B9CTV2-F1
#
_cell.length_a   1.000
_cell.length_b   1.000
_cell.length_c   1.000
_cell.angle_alpha   90.00
_cell.angle_beta   90.00
_cell.angle_gamma   90.00
#
_symmetry.space_group_name_H-M   'P 1'
#
loop_
_entity.id
_entity.type
_entity.pdbx_description
1 polymer ?
#
loop_
_entity_poly.entity_id
_entity_poly.type
_entity_poly.pdbx_seq_one_letter_code
_entity_poly.pdbx_strand_id
1 'polypeptide(L)'
;PSSPAAALPALLLVFPQCPRIPYSSTRNFSVPYTLPSFDAGGPVQNVAVFADPATVFVAVRNRILVAGPELRLRSVLITGPTGSAECEICRLCPAAAGGPGSEDVDNILLLLDPQEPWLYSCGTARHGLCYQHQLEVRGSEVTIVATHCLYSATGNSPASCPDCVASPLGTSGTVVADHYSSFFYLGSSVNSSVAARYSPQSVSVRRLKGTLDGFADTFQWLTVLPPYRDAYPIHYVHSFTDGEHVYFLTVQPECPGSASYHTRLARLSTSEHDLRRYRELVLDCRFESKRRRRSAEEDTERDVAYNVLQAAHATRPGERLARDLGIDSSEMVLFGAFAESQPESPAPQDNSAVCAFPLRLLNQAIEEGMDKVLGLALRYPHCARLQVNLSAPVTDTSCWDQPTLVPATSHKVDLFNGRLAGILLTSIFVSVLENVTVAHLGTAQGRILQVGPRSPPRCRWCCSAPAPTSPPCPLLTSIRCPQVWRVNVTGPGCRHFLTCDRCLRAERFMGCGWCGDGCARSHECNGTWVQDSCPPILTDVGPRRCPWPRGDLLESGRGVGREVEHEATCGGTLPQVGHRAHWGGRYF
;
A
#
# COMPACT_ATOMS: atom_id res chain seq x y z
N PRO A 1 78.34 29.65 -3.02
CA PRO A 1 77.53 30.62 -3.78
C PRO A 1 76.88 29.92 -4.98
N SER A 2 75.74 29.31 -4.72
CA SER A 2 74.92 28.50 -5.63
C SER A 2 73.98 29.38 -6.45
N SER A 3 74.08 29.29 -7.78
CA SER A 3 73.16 29.91 -8.75
C SER A 3 71.75 29.30 -8.66
N PRO A 4 70.67 30.07 -8.90
CA PRO A 4 69.31 29.56 -8.82
C PRO A 4 68.90 28.88 -10.13
N ALA A 5 68.23 27.73 -10.02
CA ALA A 5 67.58 27.03 -11.11
C ALA A 5 66.26 27.74 -11.47
N ALA A 6 66.07 28.05 -12.75
CA ALA A 6 64.82 28.55 -13.30
C ALA A 6 63.78 27.42 -13.36
N ALA A 7 62.65 27.59 -12.67
CA ALA A 7 61.49 26.72 -12.75
C ALA A 7 60.67 27.05 -14.00
N LEU A 8 60.48 26.07 -14.89
CA LEU A 8 59.50 26.10 -15.98
C LEU A 8 58.07 25.99 -15.37
N PRO A 9 57.08 26.75 -15.86
CA PRO A 9 55.71 26.59 -15.39
C PRO A 9 55.10 25.31 -15.98
N ALA A 10 54.60 24.44 -15.09
CA ALA A 10 53.78 23.31 -15.48
C ALA A 10 52.47 23.81 -16.09
N LEU A 11 52.28 23.60 -17.40
CA LEU A 11 51.00 23.73 -18.06
C LEU A 11 50.03 22.69 -17.47
N LEU A 12 49.14 23.15 -16.58
CA LEU A 12 47.98 22.38 -16.14
C LEU A 12 47.07 22.13 -17.36
N LEU A 13 47.10 20.91 -17.90
CA LEU A 13 46.09 20.42 -18.83
C LEU A 13 44.75 20.35 -18.09
N VAL A 14 43.91 21.36 -18.27
CA VAL A 14 42.51 21.31 -17.84
C VAL A 14 41.79 20.37 -18.82
N PHE A 15 41.60 19.11 -18.41
CA PHE A 15 40.71 18.20 -19.13
C PHE A 15 39.28 18.78 -19.06
N PRO A 16 38.60 19.02 -20.20
CA PRO A 16 37.20 19.39 -20.18
C PRO A 16 36.41 18.25 -19.53
N GLN A 17 35.77 18.53 -18.39
CA GLN A 17 34.90 17.55 -17.75
C GLN A 17 33.70 17.30 -18.66
N CYS A 18 33.51 16.04 -19.08
CA CYS A 18 32.38 15.67 -19.93
C CYS A 18 31.06 16.07 -19.24
N PRO A 19 30.17 16.82 -19.93
CA PRO A 19 28.90 17.24 -19.34
C PRO A 19 28.06 16.01 -18.98
N ARG A 20 27.69 15.87 -17.71
CA ARG A 20 26.81 14.78 -17.26
C ARG A 20 25.37 15.09 -17.64
N ILE A 21 24.76 14.17 -18.38
CA ILE A 21 23.35 14.27 -18.73
C ILE A 21 22.52 13.83 -17.51
N PRO A 22 21.66 14.70 -16.95
CA PRO A 22 20.86 14.34 -15.79
C PRO A 22 19.88 13.22 -16.14
N TYR A 23 19.69 12.27 -15.23
CA TYR A 23 18.78 11.13 -15.42
C TYR A 23 17.35 11.56 -15.83
N SER A 24 16.90 12.69 -15.30
CA SER A 24 15.58 13.28 -15.59
C SER A 24 15.34 13.64 -17.05
N SER A 25 16.39 13.90 -17.85
CA SER A 25 16.21 14.22 -19.28
C SER A 25 16.01 12.98 -20.15
N THR A 26 16.12 11.77 -19.57
CA THR A 26 15.94 10.50 -20.28
C THR A 26 14.51 9.95 -20.20
N ARG A 27 13.62 10.62 -19.47
CA ARG A 27 12.23 10.20 -19.25
C ARG A 27 11.29 11.41 -19.20
N ASN A 28 10.08 11.26 -19.73
CA ASN A 28 9.02 12.24 -19.60
C ASN A 28 7.81 11.61 -18.92
N PHE A 29 7.59 11.95 -17.65
CA PHE A 29 6.45 11.44 -16.88
C PHE A 29 5.16 12.25 -17.05
N SER A 30 5.22 13.35 -17.81
CA SER A 30 4.05 14.16 -18.15
C SER A 30 3.31 13.65 -19.40
N VAL A 31 3.74 12.52 -19.98
CA VAL A 31 3.06 11.89 -21.11
C VAL A 31 1.67 11.39 -20.65
N PRO A 32 0.57 11.87 -21.25
CA PRO A 32 -0.76 11.42 -20.88
C PRO A 32 -1.02 10.01 -21.43
N TYR A 33 -1.61 9.15 -20.60
CA TYR A 33 -2.12 7.83 -20.98
C TYR A 33 -3.64 7.79 -20.80
N THR A 34 -4.36 7.35 -21.83
CA THR A 34 -5.80 7.13 -21.77
C THR A 34 -6.06 5.75 -21.19
N LEU A 35 -6.65 5.71 -20.00
CA LEU A 35 -6.99 4.49 -19.29
C LEU A 35 -8.52 4.33 -19.23
N PRO A 36 -9.04 3.08 -19.24
CA PRO A 36 -10.45 2.85 -18.97
C PRO A 36 -10.81 3.40 -17.59
N SER A 37 -11.89 4.17 -17.53
CA SER A 37 -12.38 4.76 -16.30
C SER A 37 -13.90 4.78 -16.28
N PHE A 38 -14.45 4.90 -15.08
CA PHE A 38 -15.87 4.95 -14.82
C PHE A 38 -16.14 5.99 -13.72
N ASP A 39 -17.17 6.83 -13.92
CA ASP A 39 -17.63 7.80 -12.93
C ASP A 39 -18.73 7.15 -12.06
N ALA A 40 -18.43 7.00 -10.77
CA ALA A 40 -19.35 6.42 -9.81
C ALA A 40 -20.46 7.39 -9.36
N GLY A 41 -20.42 8.65 -9.78
CA GLY A 41 -21.42 9.68 -9.45
C GLY A 41 -21.29 10.26 -8.05
N GLY A 42 -20.31 9.83 -7.26
CA GLY A 42 -20.02 10.32 -5.91
C GLY A 42 -18.73 9.70 -5.35
N PRO A 43 -18.22 10.20 -4.22
CA PRO A 43 -17.01 9.68 -3.56
C PRO A 43 -17.03 8.16 -3.38
N VAL A 44 -15.99 7.49 -3.87
CA VAL A 44 -15.83 6.03 -3.72
C VAL A 44 -15.42 5.71 -2.28
N GLN A 45 -16.21 4.86 -1.63
CA GLN A 45 -16.02 4.48 -0.23
C GLN A 45 -15.25 3.17 -0.10
N ASN A 46 -15.69 2.14 -0.83
CA ASN A 46 -15.03 0.83 -0.86
C ASN A 46 -15.12 0.20 -2.25
N VAL A 47 -14.18 -0.69 -2.54
CA VAL A 47 -14.14 -1.47 -3.78
C VAL A 47 -13.86 -2.93 -3.45
N ALA A 48 -14.64 -3.84 -4.03
CA ALA A 48 -14.42 -5.28 -3.97
C ALA A 48 -14.35 -5.86 -5.38
N VAL A 49 -13.48 -6.84 -5.59
CA VAL A 49 -13.26 -7.46 -6.89
C VAL A 49 -13.49 -8.95 -6.78
N PHE A 50 -14.49 -9.45 -7.50
CA PHE A 50 -14.73 -10.89 -7.66
C PHE A 50 -13.87 -11.39 -8.83
N ALA A 51 -13.05 -12.40 -8.58
CA ALA A 51 -11.94 -12.74 -9.47
C ALA A 51 -12.38 -13.44 -10.77
N ASP A 52 -13.35 -14.36 -10.71
CA ASP A 52 -13.69 -15.21 -11.85
C ASP A 52 -15.20 -15.51 -11.95
N PRO A 53 -15.95 -14.89 -12.90
CA PRO A 53 -15.48 -13.91 -13.87
C PRO A 53 -15.27 -12.53 -13.24
N ALA A 54 -14.19 -11.85 -13.67
CA ALA A 54 -13.76 -10.56 -13.12
C ALA A 54 -14.90 -9.52 -13.10
N THR A 55 -15.38 -9.18 -11.90
CA THR A 55 -16.45 -8.21 -11.67
C THR A 55 -16.05 -7.27 -10.53
N VAL A 56 -16.29 -5.97 -10.72
CA VAL A 56 -15.92 -4.92 -9.77
C VAL A 56 -17.17 -4.36 -9.12
N PHE A 57 -17.20 -4.38 -7.79
CA PHE A 57 -18.22 -3.75 -6.97
C PHE A 57 -17.66 -2.47 -6.39
N VAL A 58 -18.33 -1.35 -6.65
CA VAL A 58 -17.91 -0.01 -6.19
C VAL A 58 -19.00 0.53 -5.29
N ALA A 59 -18.71 0.73 -4.01
CA ALA A 59 -19.63 1.36 -3.08
C ALA A 59 -19.42 2.87 -3.05
N VAL A 60 -20.51 3.61 -3.20
CA VAL A 60 -20.61 5.05 -2.97
C VAL A 60 -21.77 5.30 -2.00
N ARG A 61 -21.93 6.55 -1.55
CA ARG A 61 -23.08 6.93 -0.72
C ARG A 61 -24.38 6.47 -1.38
N ASN A 62 -25.20 5.74 -0.61
CA ASN A 62 -26.51 5.23 -0.99
C ASN A 62 -26.55 4.22 -2.16
N ARG A 63 -25.43 3.80 -2.75
CA ARG A 63 -25.43 2.91 -3.93
C ARG A 63 -24.24 1.95 -3.97
N ILE A 64 -24.45 0.75 -4.49
CA ILE A 64 -23.38 -0.17 -4.91
C ILE A 64 -23.49 -0.36 -6.42
N LEU A 65 -22.43 0.00 -7.14
CA LEU A 65 -22.34 -0.13 -8.59
C LEU A 65 -21.62 -1.43 -8.95
N VAL A 66 -22.19 -2.19 -9.88
CA VAL A 66 -21.62 -3.44 -10.40
C VAL A 66 -21.10 -3.18 -11.81
N ALA A 67 -19.80 -3.31 -11.99
CA ALA A 67 -19.13 -3.10 -13.27
C ALA A 67 -18.42 -4.36 -13.75
N GLY A 68 -18.44 -4.58 -15.07
CA GLY A 68 -17.67 -5.65 -15.71
C GLY A 68 -16.16 -5.35 -15.73
N PRO A 69 -15.34 -6.24 -16.33
CA PRO A 69 -13.88 -6.11 -16.33
C PRO A 69 -13.38 -4.86 -17.07
N GLU A 70 -14.12 -4.39 -18.07
CA GLU A 70 -13.82 -3.15 -18.82
C GLU A 70 -14.36 -1.88 -18.14
N LEU A 71 -14.71 -1.95 -16.84
CA LEU A 71 -15.35 -0.87 -16.07
C LEU A 71 -16.64 -0.32 -16.71
N ARG A 72 -17.34 -1.14 -17.50
CA ARG A 72 -18.68 -0.82 -17.99
C ARG A 72 -19.70 -1.15 -16.90
N LEU A 73 -20.50 -0.16 -16.51
CA LEU A 73 -21.57 -0.32 -15.55
C LEU A 73 -22.61 -1.31 -16.07
N ARG A 74 -22.97 -2.30 -15.24
CA ARG A 74 -23.96 -3.34 -15.55
C ARG A 74 -25.25 -3.13 -14.77
N SER A 75 -25.14 -2.93 -13.46
CA SER A 75 -26.27 -2.68 -12.58
C SER A 75 -25.88 -1.79 -11.40
N VAL A 76 -26.90 -1.24 -10.74
CA VAL A 76 -26.77 -0.42 -9.54
C VAL A 76 -27.77 -0.94 -8.52
N LEU A 77 -27.31 -1.17 -7.30
CA LEU A 77 -28.14 -1.50 -6.15
C LEU A 77 -28.28 -0.25 -5.29
N ILE A 78 -29.51 0.22 -5.07
CA ILE A 78 -29.77 1.38 -4.21
C ILE A 78 -29.81 0.94 -2.74
N THR A 79 -28.81 1.36 -1.97
CA THR A 79 -28.63 1.01 -0.56
C THR A 79 -29.15 2.07 0.42
N GLY A 80 -29.53 3.25 -0.06
CA GLY A 80 -30.09 4.32 0.74
C GLY A 80 -30.68 5.47 -0.10
N PRO A 81 -31.08 6.59 0.52
CA PRO A 81 -31.11 6.79 1.96
C PRO A 81 -32.19 5.92 2.63
N THR A 82 -31.97 5.60 3.90
CA THR A 82 -32.97 4.89 4.70
C THR A 82 -34.27 5.70 4.79
N GLY A 83 -35.42 5.03 4.93
CA GLY A 83 -36.73 5.68 4.96
C GLY A 83 -37.26 6.16 3.60
N SER A 84 -36.43 6.20 2.55
CA SER A 84 -36.87 6.47 1.18
C SER A 84 -37.50 5.24 0.54
N ALA A 85 -38.52 5.45 -0.31
CA ALA A 85 -39.11 4.41 -1.14
C ALA A 85 -38.16 3.92 -2.26
N GLU A 86 -37.15 4.72 -2.60
CA GLU A 86 -36.14 4.37 -3.61
C GLU A 86 -35.14 3.32 -3.11
N CYS A 87 -34.97 3.18 -1.79
CA CYS A 87 -34.02 2.22 -1.25
C CYS A 87 -34.53 0.78 -1.38
N GLU A 88 -33.86 -0.01 -2.22
CA GLU A 88 -34.28 -1.37 -2.57
C GLU A 88 -34.17 -2.35 -1.38
N ILE A 89 -33.13 -2.18 -0.55
CA ILE A 89 -32.77 -3.12 0.52
C ILE A 89 -33.20 -2.65 1.92
N CYS A 90 -33.49 -1.36 2.10
CA CYS A 90 -33.75 -0.78 3.43
C CYS A 90 -35.00 -1.36 4.12
N ARG A 91 -35.98 -1.81 3.33
CA ARG A 91 -37.22 -2.46 3.81
C ARG A 91 -37.01 -3.89 4.32
N LEU A 92 -35.88 -4.52 3.98
CA LEU A 92 -35.58 -5.89 4.37
C LEU A 92 -35.25 -6.00 5.87
N CYS A 93 -34.75 -4.91 6.47
CA CYS A 93 -34.53 -4.84 7.92
C CYS A 93 -35.75 -4.24 8.64
N PRO A 94 -36.14 -4.77 9.81
CA PRO A 94 -37.26 -4.24 10.59
C PRO A 94 -37.14 -2.75 10.92
N ALA A 95 -38.26 -2.04 11.00
CA ALA A 95 -38.29 -0.61 11.37
C ALA A 95 -37.73 -0.34 12.79
N ALA A 96 -37.83 -1.32 13.70
CA ALA A 96 -37.29 -1.24 15.06
C ALA A 96 -35.76 -1.13 15.14
N ALA A 97 -35.03 -1.34 14.03
CA ALA A 97 -33.58 -1.27 13.96
C ALA A 97 -33.02 0.12 13.59
N GLY A 98 -33.84 1.17 13.52
CA GLY A 98 -33.40 2.54 13.20
C GLY A 98 -34.29 3.63 13.80
N GLY A 99 -33.75 4.85 13.93
CA GLY A 99 -34.50 6.02 14.38
C GLY A 99 -35.51 6.53 13.35
N PRO A 100 -36.51 7.35 13.74
CA PRO A 100 -37.44 7.95 12.81
C PRO A 100 -36.75 9.07 12.03
N GLY A 101 -36.30 8.77 10.81
CA GLY A 101 -35.66 9.75 9.94
C GLY A 101 -35.15 9.12 8.65
N SER A 102 -34.95 9.95 7.62
CA SER A 102 -34.21 9.53 6.43
C SER A 102 -32.73 9.81 6.65
N GLU A 103 -31.91 8.77 6.64
CA GLU A 103 -30.46 8.85 6.84
C GLU A 103 -29.72 8.32 5.62
N ASP A 104 -28.73 9.08 5.15
CA ASP A 104 -27.79 8.61 4.13
C ASP A 104 -26.97 7.42 4.63
N VAL A 105 -26.73 6.46 3.73
CA VAL A 105 -25.95 5.26 3.99
C VAL A 105 -24.58 5.41 3.35
N ASP A 106 -23.58 5.64 4.19
CA ASP A 106 -22.17 5.54 3.79
C ASP A 106 -21.70 4.11 4.02
N ASN A 107 -21.14 3.47 2.99
CA ASN A 107 -20.60 2.12 3.08
C ASN A 107 -19.28 2.13 3.85
N ILE A 108 -19.21 1.32 4.91
CA ILE A 108 -18.01 1.16 5.75
C ILE A 108 -17.28 -0.13 5.40
N LEU A 109 -18.00 -1.21 5.12
CA LEU A 109 -17.44 -2.50 4.72
C LEU A 109 -18.06 -3.00 3.42
N LEU A 110 -17.21 -3.54 2.55
CA LEU A 110 -17.59 -4.26 1.34
C LEU A 110 -16.67 -5.47 1.18
N LEU A 111 -17.16 -6.66 1.56
CA LEU A 111 -16.34 -7.86 1.71
C LEU A 111 -16.94 -9.00 0.88
N LEU A 112 -16.09 -9.83 0.27
CA LEU A 112 -16.52 -11.06 -0.39
C LEU A 112 -16.36 -12.25 0.56
N ASP A 113 -17.28 -13.20 0.49
CA ASP A 113 -17.11 -14.48 1.17
C ASP A 113 -16.05 -15.33 0.45
N PRO A 114 -15.12 -15.97 1.20
CA PRO A 114 -14.05 -16.76 0.60
C PRO A 114 -14.49 -18.13 0.07
N GLN A 115 -15.70 -18.62 0.39
CA GLN A 115 -16.19 -19.93 -0.05
C GLN A 115 -17.48 -19.81 -0.86
N GLU A 116 -18.38 -18.92 -0.46
CA GLU A 116 -19.66 -18.74 -1.12
C GLU A 116 -19.63 -17.55 -2.10
N PRO A 117 -20.45 -17.55 -3.17
CA PRO A 117 -20.58 -16.41 -4.07
C PRO A 117 -21.42 -15.31 -3.41
N TRP A 118 -20.96 -14.79 -2.27
CA TRP A 118 -21.67 -13.79 -1.46
C TRP A 118 -20.84 -12.52 -1.33
N LEU A 119 -21.53 -11.38 -1.40
CA LEU A 119 -20.99 -10.06 -1.12
C LEU A 119 -21.66 -9.51 0.13
N TYR A 120 -20.89 -9.06 1.10
CA TYR A 120 -21.39 -8.41 2.31
C TYR A 120 -21.19 -6.90 2.23
N SER A 121 -22.22 -6.14 2.55
CA SER A 121 -22.12 -4.68 2.69
C SER A 121 -22.63 -4.22 4.04
N CYS A 122 -21.87 -3.34 4.71
CA CYS A 122 -22.27 -2.74 5.99
C CYS A 122 -22.06 -1.23 5.92
N GLY A 123 -23.01 -0.46 6.44
CA GLY A 123 -22.99 1.00 6.33
C GLY A 123 -23.11 1.73 7.67
N THR A 124 -23.16 3.05 7.62
CA THR A 124 -23.32 3.92 8.81
C THR A 124 -24.72 3.88 9.42
N ALA A 125 -25.73 3.59 8.62
CA ALA A 125 -27.12 3.62 9.06
C ALA A 125 -27.49 2.42 9.94
N ARG A 126 -28.61 2.55 10.66
CA ARG A 126 -29.22 1.48 11.48
C ARG A 126 -28.23 0.82 12.46
N HIS A 127 -27.36 1.60 13.10
CA HIS A 127 -26.36 1.08 14.05
C HIS A 127 -25.35 0.09 13.44
N GLY A 128 -25.07 0.20 12.14
CA GLY A 128 -24.00 -0.59 11.52
C GLY A 128 -24.39 -2.00 11.09
N LEU A 129 -25.67 -2.24 10.82
CA LEU A 129 -26.13 -3.53 10.29
C LEU A 129 -25.51 -3.83 8.93
N CYS A 130 -25.37 -5.11 8.67
CA CYS A 130 -24.86 -5.64 7.41
C CYS A 130 -25.98 -6.27 6.57
N TYR A 131 -25.74 -6.34 5.27
CA TYR A 131 -26.54 -7.06 4.29
C TYR A 131 -25.66 -8.09 3.61
N GLN A 132 -26.24 -9.26 3.34
CA GLN A 132 -25.63 -10.26 2.48
C GLN A 132 -26.31 -10.20 1.11
N HIS A 133 -25.51 -10.15 0.05
CA HIS A 133 -25.95 -10.11 -1.34
C HIS A 133 -25.52 -11.41 -2.01
N GLN A 134 -26.50 -12.20 -2.46
CA GLN A 134 -26.23 -13.44 -3.18
C GLN A 134 -25.84 -13.09 -4.61
N LEU A 135 -24.66 -13.56 -5.04
CA LEU A 135 -24.17 -13.40 -6.39
C LEU A 135 -24.50 -14.66 -7.20
N GLU A 136 -24.99 -14.45 -8.41
CA GLU A 136 -25.18 -15.51 -9.39
C GLU A 136 -24.19 -15.30 -10.53
N VAL A 137 -23.47 -16.37 -10.88
CA VAL A 137 -22.51 -16.38 -11.99
C VAL A 137 -23.20 -17.01 -13.21
N ARG A 138 -23.45 -16.21 -14.24
CA ARG A 138 -24.02 -16.66 -15.52
C ARG A 138 -23.04 -16.38 -16.65
N GLY A 139 -22.30 -17.42 -17.05
CA GLY A 139 -21.27 -17.28 -18.09
C GLY A 139 -20.14 -16.35 -17.65
N SER A 140 -20.04 -15.17 -18.27
CA SER A 140 -19.03 -14.14 -17.96
C SER A 140 -19.57 -12.97 -17.13
N GLU A 141 -20.79 -13.13 -16.59
CA GLU A 141 -21.47 -12.08 -15.83
C GLU A 141 -21.76 -12.52 -14.41
N VAL A 142 -21.52 -11.60 -13.47
CA VAL A 142 -21.90 -11.75 -12.06
C VAL A 142 -22.95 -10.69 -11.76
N THR A 143 -24.07 -11.12 -11.19
CA THR A 143 -25.18 -10.24 -10.82
C THR A 143 -25.65 -10.51 -9.39
N ILE A 144 -26.11 -9.47 -8.71
CA ILE A 144 -26.77 -9.59 -7.40
C ILE A 144 -28.22 -10.03 -7.65
N VAL A 145 -28.60 -11.20 -7.14
CA VAL A 145 -29.94 -11.78 -7.38
C VAL A 145 -30.87 -11.72 -6.18
N ALA A 146 -30.29 -11.76 -4.97
CA ALA A 146 -31.03 -11.67 -3.72
C ALA A 146 -30.21 -10.88 -2.70
N THR A 147 -30.90 -10.27 -1.73
CA THR A 147 -30.27 -9.59 -0.60
C THR A 147 -31.00 -9.96 0.68
N HIS A 148 -30.25 -10.25 1.73
CA HIS A 148 -30.74 -10.61 3.05
C HIS A 148 -30.22 -9.59 4.07
N CYS A 149 -31.10 -9.11 4.95
CA CYS A 149 -30.70 -8.28 6.08
C CYS A 149 -30.13 -9.18 7.19
N LEU A 150 -28.89 -8.94 7.61
CA LEU A 150 -28.26 -9.68 8.70
C LEU A 150 -28.68 -9.08 10.04
N TYR A 151 -29.95 -9.28 10.41
CA TYR A 151 -30.52 -8.81 11.67
C TYR A 151 -31.59 -9.74 12.20
N SER A 152 -31.41 -10.19 13.45
CA SER A 152 -32.40 -10.99 14.15
C SER A 152 -33.18 -10.11 15.13
N ALA A 153 -34.51 -10.19 15.12
CA ALA A 153 -35.34 -9.47 16.09
C ALA A 153 -35.13 -9.96 17.53
N THR A 154 -34.65 -11.19 17.69
CA THR A 154 -34.28 -11.80 18.96
C THR A 154 -32.76 -11.78 19.13
N GLY A 155 -32.26 -11.43 20.32
CA GLY A 155 -30.82 -11.45 20.62
C GLY A 155 -30.10 -10.10 20.48
N ASN A 156 -30.77 -9.07 19.93
CA ASN A 156 -30.23 -7.71 19.89
C ASN A 156 -30.86 -6.82 20.97
N SER A 157 -30.03 -6.09 21.69
CA SER A 157 -30.42 -5.14 22.73
C SER A 157 -29.46 -3.95 22.75
N PRO A 158 -29.84 -2.81 23.36
CA PRO A 158 -28.92 -1.68 23.53
C PRO A 158 -27.62 -2.04 24.27
N ALA A 159 -27.66 -3.04 25.17
CA ALA A 159 -26.50 -3.47 25.95
C ALA A 159 -25.60 -4.48 25.21
N SER A 160 -26.18 -5.30 24.33
CA SER A 160 -25.47 -6.31 23.53
C SER A 160 -26.14 -6.47 22.18
N CYS A 161 -25.40 -6.21 21.10
CA CYS A 161 -25.87 -6.27 19.72
C CYS A 161 -24.89 -7.08 18.85
N PRO A 162 -25.10 -8.41 18.69
CA PRO A 162 -24.29 -9.24 17.79
C PRO A 162 -24.40 -8.84 16.32
N ASP A 163 -25.44 -8.12 15.91
CA ASP A 163 -25.65 -7.73 14.50
C ASP A 163 -25.12 -6.32 14.16
N CYS A 164 -24.80 -5.51 15.17
CA CYS A 164 -24.26 -4.15 14.99
C CYS A 164 -22.76 -4.22 14.70
N VAL A 165 -22.37 -4.24 13.43
CA VAL A 165 -21.01 -4.59 12.98
C VAL A 165 -20.18 -3.35 12.66
N ALA A 166 -20.70 -2.44 11.83
CA ALA A 166 -19.96 -1.29 11.34
C ALA A 166 -20.01 -0.11 12.32
N SER A 167 -18.85 0.50 12.56
CA SER A 167 -18.77 1.78 13.25
C SER A 167 -18.78 2.93 12.24
N PRO A 168 -19.53 4.01 12.47
CA PRO A 168 -19.45 5.20 11.64
C PRO A 168 -18.09 5.90 11.71
N LEU A 169 -17.26 5.57 12.71
CA LEU A 169 -15.89 6.07 12.84
C LEU A 169 -14.87 5.29 11.99
N GLY A 170 -15.29 4.19 11.37
CA GLY A 170 -14.45 3.30 10.57
C GLY A 170 -14.36 1.89 11.15
N THR A 171 -14.44 0.90 10.27
CA THR A 171 -14.26 -0.51 10.58
C THR A 171 -13.46 -1.16 9.46
N SER A 172 -12.48 -2.00 9.83
CA SER A 172 -11.81 -2.93 8.92
C SER A 172 -12.18 -4.35 9.32
N GLY A 173 -12.30 -5.25 8.35
CA GLY A 173 -12.62 -6.64 8.66
C GLY A 173 -12.20 -7.62 7.57
N THR A 174 -12.11 -8.88 7.96
CA THR A 174 -11.82 -9.98 7.06
C THR A 174 -12.75 -11.15 7.39
N VAL A 175 -13.29 -11.78 6.35
CA VAL A 175 -14.13 -12.97 6.48
C VAL A 175 -13.25 -14.20 6.34
N VAL A 176 -13.34 -15.10 7.31
CA VAL A 176 -12.64 -16.39 7.33
C VAL A 176 -13.70 -17.48 7.28
N ALA A 177 -13.60 -18.38 6.31
CA ALA A 177 -14.40 -19.58 6.33
C ALA A 177 -13.72 -20.63 7.19
N ASP A 178 -14.45 -21.14 8.18
CA ASP A 178 -14.04 -22.28 8.99
C ASP A 178 -15.08 -23.39 8.85
N HIS A 179 -14.66 -24.50 8.26
CA HIS A 179 -15.49 -25.65 7.90
C HIS A 179 -16.74 -25.30 7.06
N TYR A 180 -17.88 -25.07 7.72
CA TYR A 180 -19.20 -24.80 7.12
C TYR A 180 -19.79 -23.47 7.61
N SER A 181 -18.98 -22.57 8.15
CA SER A 181 -19.44 -21.28 8.66
C SER A 181 -18.46 -20.15 8.35
N SER A 182 -19.00 -18.98 8.04
CA SER A 182 -18.21 -17.76 7.83
C SER A 182 -18.08 -17.00 9.15
N PHE A 183 -16.85 -16.71 9.54
CA PHE A 183 -16.50 -15.92 10.72
C PHE A 183 -15.98 -14.56 10.30
N PHE A 184 -16.55 -13.53 10.92
CA PHE A 184 -16.21 -12.14 10.68
C PHE A 184 -15.27 -11.68 11.78
N TYR A 185 -14.02 -11.42 11.40
CA TYR A 185 -13.05 -10.78 12.26
C TYR A 185 -13.11 -9.29 11.96
N LEU A 186 -13.47 -8.49 12.97
CA LEU A 186 -13.81 -7.08 12.81
C LEU A 186 -13.00 -6.23 13.78
N GLY A 187 -12.43 -5.15 13.27
CA GLY A 187 -11.77 -4.08 14.01
C GLY A 187 -12.48 -2.75 13.78
N SER A 188 -13.17 -2.23 14.79
CA SER A 188 -14.01 -1.03 14.71
C SER A 188 -13.50 0.07 15.65
N SER A 189 -13.35 1.28 15.12
CA SER A 189 -13.05 2.46 15.92
C SER A 189 -14.27 2.81 16.79
N VAL A 190 -14.08 3.00 18.09
CA VAL A 190 -15.17 3.30 19.03
C VAL A 190 -14.82 4.52 19.88
N ASN A 191 -15.84 5.31 20.21
CA ASN A 191 -15.76 6.41 21.17
C ASN A 191 -16.85 6.23 22.24
N SER A 192 -16.98 7.17 23.18
CA SER A 192 -17.99 7.08 24.24
C SER A 192 -19.43 7.01 23.69
N SER A 193 -19.76 7.76 22.63
CA SER A 193 -21.09 7.76 22.02
C SER A 193 -21.46 6.44 21.31
N VAL A 194 -20.55 5.89 20.51
CA VAL A 194 -20.75 4.65 19.75
C VAL A 194 -20.77 3.45 20.67
N ALA A 195 -19.96 3.47 21.74
CA ALA A 195 -19.90 2.38 22.70
C ALA A 195 -21.03 2.42 23.76
N ALA A 196 -21.86 3.46 23.79
CA ALA A 196 -22.90 3.62 24.81
C ALA A 196 -24.10 2.68 24.60
N ARG A 197 -24.54 2.49 23.36
CA ARG A 197 -25.64 1.60 22.98
C ARG A 197 -25.35 0.96 21.63
N TYR A 198 -25.72 -0.31 21.47
CA TYR A 198 -25.53 -1.03 20.20
C TYR A 198 -24.06 -1.03 19.74
N SER A 199 -23.13 -1.15 20.70
CA SER A 199 -21.69 -1.05 20.44
C SER A 199 -21.22 -2.15 19.47
N PRO A 200 -20.47 -1.79 18.41
CA PRO A 200 -19.81 -2.77 17.54
C PRO A 200 -18.61 -3.46 18.20
N GLN A 201 -18.19 -2.98 19.38
CA GLN A 201 -16.96 -3.39 20.08
C GLN A 201 -15.68 -3.06 19.28
N SER A 202 -14.51 -3.00 19.91
CA SER A 202 -13.29 -2.57 19.20
C SER A 202 -12.73 -3.68 18.33
N VAL A 203 -12.60 -4.89 18.88
CA VAL A 203 -12.28 -6.11 18.13
C VAL A 203 -13.37 -7.12 18.42
N SER A 204 -13.94 -7.75 17.40
CA SER A 204 -14.93 -8.81 17.60
C SER A 204 -14.79 -9.93 16.57
N VAL A 205 -15.15 -11.14 17.00
CA VAL A 205 -15.23 -12.34 16.16
C VAL A 205 -16.67 -12.83 16.19
N ARG A 206 -17.33 -12.80 15.03
CA ARG A 206 -18.77 -13.07 14.92
C ARG A 206 -19.03 -14.16 13.89
N ARG A 207 -19.76 -15.20 14.28
CA ARG A 207 -20.14 -16.28 13.37
C ARG A 207 -21.45 -15.95 12.68
N LEU A 208 -21.47 -16.03 11.34
CA LEU A 208 -22.69 -15.88 10.56
C LEU A 208 -23.64 -17.07 10.81
N LYS A 209 -24.93 -16.80 10.97
CA LYS A 209 -25.96 -17.85 11.08
C LYS A 209 -26.28 -18.41 9.69
N GLY A 210 -26.46 -19.73 9.57
CA GLY A 210 -26.85 -20.38 8.31
C GLY A 210 -28.26 -19.99 7.83
N THR A 211 -29.08 -19.41 8.70
CA THR A 211 -30.38 -18.81 8.39
C THR A 211 -30.29 -17.45 7.69
N LEU A 212 -29.08 -16.84 7.62
CA LEU A 212 -28.81 -15.53 7.02
C LEU A 212 -29.63 -14.38 7.61
N ASP A 213 -30.05 -14.52 8.87
CA ASP A 213 -30.81 -13.53 9.65
C ASP A 213 -29.94 -12.87 10.73
N GLY A 214 -28.61 -12.86 10.56
CA GLY A 214 -27.68 -12.20 11.48
C GLY A 214 -26.53 -13.10 11.93
N PHE A 215 -25.94 -12.72 13.06
CA PHE A 215 -24.81 -13.39 13.69
C PHE A 215 -25.24 -14.15 14.95
N ALA A 216 -24.41 -15.08 15.40
CA ALA A 216 -24.62 -15.82 16.63
C ALA A 216 -24.76 -14.88 17.85
N ASP A 217 -25.73 -15.17 18.71
CA ASP A 217 -26.05 -14.32 19.88
C ASP A 217 -24.86 -14.20 20.85
N THR A 218 -24.07 -15.27 20.94
CA THR A 218 -22.80 -15.29 21.66
C THR A 218 -21.65 -15.05 20.70
N PHE A 219 -20.86 -14.01 20.97
CA PHE A 219 -19.68 -13.64 20.19
C PHE A 219 -18.56 -13.16 21.11
N GLN A 220 -17.32 -13.27 20.64
CA GLN A 220 -16.15 -12.83 21.40
C GLN A 220 -15.82 -11.39 21.03
N TRP A 221 -15.52 -10.57 22.03
CA TRP A 221 -15.17 -9.17 21.80
C TRP A 221 -14.17 -8.63 22.82
N LEU A 222 -13.46 -7.60 22.38
CA LEU A 222 -12.51 -6.81 23.13
C LEU A 222 -12.81 -5.34 22.85
N THR A 223 -12.90 -4.51 23.88
CA THR A 223 -13.17 -3.08 23.69
C THR A 223 -12.39 -2.20 24.65
N VAL A 224 -12.07 -0.98 24.20
CA VAL A 224 -11.39 0.03 25.02
C VAL A 224 -12.19 0.34 26.29
N LEU A 225 -11.50 0.38 27.43
CA LEU A 225 -12.12 0.70 28.72
C LEU A 225 -12.81 2.07 28.68
N PRO A 226 -13.98 2.24 29.36
CA PRO A 226 -14.75 3.48 29.33
C PRO A 226 -13.95 4.79 29.54
N PRO A 227 -12.99 4.88 30.48
CA PRO A 227 -12.19 6.09 30.69
C PRO A 227 -11.29 6.50 29.52
N TYR A 228 -10.97 5.57 28.61
CA TYR A 228 -10.01 5.80 27.52
C TYR A 228 -10.65 5.87 26.13
N ARG A 229 -11.98 5.69 26.02
CA ARG A 229 -12.66 5.61 24.71
C ARG A 229 -12.48 6.86 23.84
N ASP A 230 -12.44 8.04 24.45
CA ASP A 230 -12.28 9.31 23.72
C ASP A 230 -10.80 9.76 23.66
N ALA A 231 -9.99 9.39 24.65
CA ALA A 231 -8.58 9.77 24.74
C ALA A 231 -7.63 8.81 23.99
N TYR A 232 -8.10 7.63 23.62
CA TYR A 232 -7.30 6.58 22.96
C TYR A 232 -8.05 6.02 21.73
N PRO A 233 -8.23 6.82 20.67
CA PRO A 233 -8.85 6.34 19.45
C PRO A 233 -7.90 5.37 18.72
N ILE A 234 -8.44 4.23 18.30
CA ILE A 234 -7.73 3.22 17.51
C ILE A 234 -8.28 3.27 16.10
N HIS A 235 -7.43 3.55 15.12
CA HIS A 235 -7.78 3.53 13.70
C HIS A 235 -7.35 2.21 13.07
N TYR A 236 -8.30 1.43 12.57
CA TYR A 236 -8.03 0.18 11.88
C TYR A 236 -7.83 0.47 10.38
N VAL A 237 -6.59 0.36 9.92
CA VAL A 237 -6.18 0.76 8.56
C VAL A 237 -6.40 -0.38 7.56
N HIS A 238 -6.06 -1.61 7.93
CA HIS A 238 -6.14 -2.76 7.05
C HIS A 238 -6.26 -4.06 7.85
N SER A 239 -6.84 -5.09 7.24
CA SER A 239 -6.92 -6.44 7.78
C SER A 239 -6.78 -7.48 6.69
N PHE A 240 -6.14 -8.60 7.02
CA PHE A 240 -5.91 -9.72 6.11
C PHE A 240 -5.66 -11.01 6.90
N THR A 241 -5.66 -12.13 6.19
CA THR A 241 -5.45 -13.47 6.75
C THR A 241 -4.25 -14.13 6.11
N ASP A 242 -3.48 -14.88 6.90
CA ASP A 242 -2.42 -15.76 6.39
C ASP A 242 -2.24 -16.97 7.31
N GLY A 243 -2.30 -18.17 6.72
CA GLY A 243 -2.31 -19.43 7.46
C GLY A 243 -3.43 -19.47 8.50
N GLU A 244 -3.08 -19.78 9.74
CA GLU A 244 -4.01 -19.92 10.87
C GLU A 244 -4.24 -18.61 11.64
N HIS A 245 -3.94 -17.46 11.03
CA HIS A 245 -3.96 -16.18 11.71
C HIS A 245 -4.68 -15.09 10.92
N VAL A 246 -5.36 -14.23 11.67
CA VAL A 246 -5.91 -12.95 11.19
C VAL A 246 -5.07 -11.81 11.73
N TYR A 247 -4.76 -10.84 10.88
CA TYR A 247 -3.96 -9.69 11.23
C TYR A 247 -4.75 -8.40 11.04
N PHE A 248 -4.67 -7.50 12.02
CA PHE A 248 -5.13 -6.12 11.90
C PHE A 248 -3.95 -5.17 11.99
N LEU A 249 -3.98 -4.12 11.18
CA LEU A 249 -3.03 -3.02 11.24
C LEU A 249 -3.73 -1.79 11.80
N THR A 250 -3.16 -1.24 12.87
CA THR A 250 -3.76 -0.13 13.59
C THR A 250 -2.80 1.05 13.69
N VAL A 251 -3.37 2.25 13.72
CA VAL A 251 -2.71 3.47 14.15
C VAL A 251 -3.39 3.94 15.42
N GLN A 252 -2.61 4.05 16.50
CA GLN A 252 -3.12 4.40 17.82
C GLN A 252 -2.04 5.14 18.63
N PRO A 253 -2.41 5.85 19.71
CA PRO A 253 -1.42 6.46 20.60
C PRO A 253 -0.52 5.40 21.25
N GLU A 254 0.68 5.78 21.66
CA GLU A 254 1.60 4.85 22.33
C GLU A 254 1.03 4.30 23.65
N CYS A 255 0.41 5.17 24.43
CA CYS A 255 -0.31 4.84 25.65
C CYS A 255 -1.44 5.87 25.87
N PRO A 256 -2.41 5.59 26.74
CA PRO A 256 -3.45 6.55 27.08
C PRO A 256 -2.85 7.87 27.59
N GLY A 257 -3.20 8.99 26.93
CA GLY A 257 -2.67 10.31 27.24
C GLY A 257 -1.35 10.68 26.56
N SER A 258 -0.76 9.78 25.75
CA SER A 258 0.37 10.15 24.89
C SER A 258 -0.10 11.02 23.72
N ALA A 259 0.71 12.01 23.37
CA ALA A 259 0.54 12.80 22.16
C ALA A 259 1.18 12.11 20.93
N SER A 260 2.03 11.10 21.13
CA SER A 260 2.68 10.36 20.05
C SER A 260 1.86 9.16 19.60
N TYR A 261 1.82 8.96 18.28
CA TYR A 261 1.15 7.85 17.62
C TYR A 261 2.17 6.87 17.07
N HIS A 262 1.77 5.61 16.97
CA HIS A 262 2.54 4.60 16.25
C HIS A 262 1.62 3.59 15.55
N THR A 263 2.24 2.72 14.75
CA THR A 263 1.55 1.64 14.07
C THR A 263 1.74 0.33 14.83
N ARG A 264 0.67 -0.45 14.98
CA ARG A 264 0.72 -1.81 15.54
C ARG A 264 0.16 -2.83 14.57
N LEU A 265 0.68 -4.04 14.70
CA LEU A 265 0.11 -5.26 14.13
C LEU A 265 -0.57 -6.03 15.27
N ALA A 266 -1.87 -6.26 15.16
CA ALA A 266 -2.58 -7.19 16.02
C ALA A 266 -2.75 -8.55 15.33
N ARG A 267 -2.56 -9.64 16.07
CA ARG A 267 -2.68 -11.03 15.60
C ARG A 267 -3.75 -11.79 16.39
N LEU A 268 -4.61 -12.51 15.68
CA LEU A 268 -5.64 -13.40 16.21
C LEU A 268 -5.52 -14.78 15.56
N SER A 269 -6.00 -15.82 16.26
CA SER A 269 -6.10 -17.17 15.72
C SER A 269 -7.38 -17.35 14.91
N THR A 270 -7.31 -18.15 13.84
CA THR A 270 -8.49 -18.61 13.09
C THR A 270 -9.08 -19.90 13.65
N SER A 271 -8.28 -20.73 14.34
CA SER A 271 -8.74 -22.01 14.91
C SER A 271 -9.41 -21.84 16.27
N GLU A 272 -8.85 -20.94 17.08
CA GLU A 272 -9.40 -20.57 18.39
C GLU A 272 -10.05 -19.19 18.27
N HIS A 273 -11.38 -19.18 18.19
CA HIS A 273 -12.18 -17.96 18.04
C HIS A 273 -12.23 -17.08 19.31
N ASP A 274 -11.39 -17.36 20.30
CA ASP A 274 -11.27 -16.56 21.51
C ASP A 274 -10.29 -15.39 21.34
N LEU A 275 -10.52 -14.32 22.10
CA LEU A 275 -9.68 -13.13 22.07
C LEU A 275 -8.63 -13.11 23.19
N ARG A 276 -8.48 -14.21 23.94
CA ARG A 276 -7.48 -14.30 25.01
C ARG A 276 -6.07 -14.30 24.42
N ARG A 277 -5.90 -14.94 23.27
CA ARG A 277 -4.63 -14.99 22.53
C ARG A 277 -4.41 -13.81 21.58
N TYR A 278 -5.15 -12.72 21.77
CA TYR A 278 -4.90 -11.46 21.05
C TYR A 278 -3.53 -10.88 21.39
N ARG A 279 -2.71 -10.62 20.37
CA ARG A 279 -1.35 -10.08 20.53
C ARG A 279 -1.16 -8.84 19.69
N GLU A 280 -0.58 -7.80 20.27
CA GLU A 280 -0.15 -6.60 19.53
C GLU A 280 1.38 -6.52 19.47
N LEU A 281 1.93 -6.11 18.33
CA LEU A 281 3.34 -5.87 18.10
C LEU A 281 3.51 -4.49 17.46
N VAL A 282 4.45 -3.67 17.97
CA VAL A 282 4.73 -2.36 17.39
C VAL A 282 5.53 -2.53 16.09
N LEU A 283 5.06 -1.92 15.01
CA LEU A 283 5.76 -1.84 13.74
C LEU A 283 6.45 -0.48 13.62
N ASP A 284 7.74 -0.49 13.30
CA ASP A 284 8.52 0.73 13.17
C ASP A 284 9.25 0.79 11.82
N CYS A 285 8.90 1.80 11.03
CA CYS A 285 9.48 2.08 9.73
C CYS A 285 10.28 3.38 9.81
N ARG A 286 11.57 3.34 9.46
CA ARG A 286 12.46 4.49 9.57
C ARG A 286 13.35 4.67 8.35
N PHE A 287 13.80 5.89 8.15
CA PHE A 287 14.91 6.20 7.26
C PHE A 287 16.16 6.42 8.12
N GLU A 288 17.21 5.65 7.85
CA GLU A 288 18.51 5.79 8.52
C GLU A 288 19.51 6.38 7.53
N SER A 289 20.07 7.54 7.86
CA SER A 289 21.05 8.21 6.99
C SER A 289 22.38 7.44 7.00
N LYS A 290 23.00 7.27 5.82
CA LYS A 290 24.26 6.48 5.70
C LYS A 290 25.50 7.23 6.22
N ARG A 291 25.39 8.47 6.73
CA ARG A 291 26.53 9.32 7.09
C ARG A 291 26.89 9.23 8.57
N ARG A 292 27.66 8.20 8.95
CA ARG A 292 28.47 8.21 10.19
C ARG A 292 29.93 8.64 9.99
N ARG A 293 30.31 9.25 8.84
CA ARG A 293 31.69 9.73 8.63
C ARG A 293 31.79 11.05 7.85
N ARG A 294 32.11 12.10 8.62
CA ARG A 294 32.91 13.31 8.28
C ARG A 294 32.61 13.97 6.92
N SER A 295 31.70 14.93 6.91
CA SER A 295 31.88 16.20 6.18
C SER A 295 30.90 17.21 6.76
N ALA A 296 31.46 18.31 7.27
CA ALA A 296 30.72 19.50 7.62
C ALA A 296 30.42 20.24 6.31
N GLU A 297 29.32 19.86 5.66
CA GLU A 297 28.68 20.64 4.60
C GLU A 297 27.21 20.14 4.51
N GLU A 298 26.40 20.93 5.21
CA GLU A 298 24.96 21.16 5.17
C GLU A 298 24.16 20.48 4.04
N ASP A 299 23.79 19.21 4.26
CA ASP A 299 22.50 18.68 3.86
C ASP A 299 22.07 17.74 5.00
N THR A 300 21.11 18.20 5.80
CA THR A 300 20.67 17.57 7.05
C THR A 300 19.81 16.34 6.75
N GLU A 301 20.40 15.25 6.28
CA GLU A 301 19.74 13.95 6.29
C GLU A 301 19.58 13.51 7.76
N ARG A 302 18.40 13.79 8.33
CA ARG A 302 18.02 13.34 9.67
C ARG A 302 17.47 11.93 9.59
N ASP A 303 17.65 11.16 10.66
CA ASP A 303 16.92 9.91 10.82
C ASP A 303 15.45 10.27 11.05
N VAL A 304 14.56 9.73 10.21
CA VAL A 304 13.12 10.03 10.24
C VAL A 304 12.35 8.76 10.57
N ALA A 305 11.47 8.84 11.57
CA ALA A 305 10.55 7.77 11.91
C ALA A 305 9.19 8.02 11.22
N TYR A 306 8.74 7.05 10.45
CA TYR A 306 7.43 7.07 9.78
C TYR A 306 6.47 6.22 10.61
N ASN A 307 5.82 6.88 11.57
CA ASN A 307 5.05 6.25 12.62
C ASN A 307 3.58 5.97 12.25
N VAL A 308 3.05 6.61 11.20
CA VAL A 308 1.63 6.49 10.81
C VAL A 308 1.48 5.70 9.51
N LEU A 309 0.93 4.50 9.59
CA LEU A 309 0.57 3.70 8.43
C LEU A 309 -0.61 4.33 7.66
N GLN A 310 -0.45 4.54 6.36
CA GLN A 310 -1.49 5.05 5.48
C GLN A 310 -2.23 3.94 4.73
N ALA A 311 -1.49 2.95 4.26
CA ALA A 311 -2.04 1.81 3.55
C ALA A 311 -1.10 0.61 3.65
N ALA A 312 -1.64 -0.59 3.46
CA ALA A 312 -0.85 -1.80 3.49
C ALA A 312 -1.37 -2.86 2.52
N HIS A 313 -0.48 -3.76 2.12
CA HIS A 313 -0.82 -4.93 1.32
C HIS A 313 0.11 -6.09 1.67
N ALA A 314 -0.47 -7.26 1.93
CA ALA A 314 0.28 -8.48 2.21
C ALA A 314 0.24 -9.41 0.99
N THR A 315 1.42 -9.83 0.52
CA THR A 315 1.53 -10.76 -0.62
C THR A 315 2.88 -11.48 -0.59
N ARG A 316 3.02 -12.51 -1.43
CA ARG A 316 4.30 -13.21 -1.62
C ARG A 316 5.20 -12.38 -2.54
N PRO A 317 6.47 -12.15 -2.20
CA PRO A 317 7.39 -11.39 -3.03
C PRO A 317 7.93 -12.24 -4.18
N GLY A 318 8.36 -11.57 -5.25
CA GLY A 318 9.15 -12.20 -6.31
C GLY A 318 10.54 -12.60 -5.80
N GLU A 319 11.15 -13.61 -6.43
CA GLU A 319 12.41 -14.21 -5.98
C GLU A 319 13.54 -13.21 -5.72
N ARG A 320 13.63 -12.15 -6.54
CA ARG A 320 14.68 -11.14 -6.38
C ARG A 320 14.57 -10.40 -5.04
N LEU A 321 13.35 -10.02 -4.66
CA LEU A 321 13.11 -9.34 -3.40
C LEU A 321 13.20 -10.32 -2.23
N ALA A 322 12.74 -11.56 -2.39
CA ALA A 322 12.87 -12.60 -1.37
C ALA A 322 14.34 -12.82 -0.98
N ARG A 323 15.24 -12.95 -1.97
CA ARG A 323 16.70 -13.03 -1.74
C ARG A 323 17.25 -11.79 -1.03
N ASP A 324 16.80 -10.61 -1.42
CA ASP A 324 17.24 -9.34 -0.81
C ASP A 324 16.79 -9.19 0.66
N LEU A 325 15.65 -9.80 1.02
CA LEU A 325 15.11 -9.83 2.39
C LEU A 325 15.63 -11.04 3.20
N GLY A 326 16.34 -11.97 2.58
CA GLY A 326 16.84 -13.19 3.23
C GLY A 326 15.72 -14.18 3.58
N ILE A 327 14.68 -14.25 2.76
CA ILE A 327 13.50 -15.13 2.95
C ILE A 327 13.23 -15.96 1.69
N ASP A 328 12.40 -16.99 1.84
CA ASP A 328 11.89 -17.76 0.70
C ASP A 328 10.79 -16.99 -0.05
N SER A 329 10.64 -17.21 -1.36
CA SER A 329 9.60 -16.55 -2.18
C SER A 329 8.18 -17.05 -1.87
N SER A 330 8.04 -18.19 -1.19
CA SER A 330 6.77 -18.69 -0.68
C SER A 330 6.28 -17.97 0.58
N GLU A 331 7.16 -17.27 1.29
CA GLU A 331 6.81 -16.55 2.52
C GLU A 331 5.98 -15.29 2.23
N MET A 332 4.93 -15.07 3.01
CA MET A 332 4.13 -13.84 2.94
C MET A 332 4.88 -12.66 3.54
N VAL A 333 4.82 -11.51 2.85
CA VAL A 333 5.42 -10.25 3.28
C VAL A 333 4.36 -9.17 3.35
N LEU A 334 4.31 -8.48 4.49
CA LEU A 334 3.49 -7.29 4.67
C LEU A 334 4.27 -6.06 4.17
N PHE A 335 3.72 -5.38 3.17
CA PHE A 335 4.22 -4.08 2.71
C PHE A 335 3.35 -2.98 3.29
N GLY A 336 3.95 -2.05 4.02
CA GLY A 336 3.26 -0.88 4.57
C GLY A 336 3.79 0.41 3.95
N ALA A 337 2.88 1.28 3.52
CA ALA A 337 3.16 2.67 3.17
C ALA A 337 2.93 3.53 4.42
N PHE A 338 4.01 4.08 4.96
CA PHE A 338 4.02 4.89 6.18
C PHE A 338 4.24 6.35 5.84
N ALA A 339 3.75 7.24 6.69
CA ALA A 339 3.99 8.67 6.67
C ALA A 339 4.50 9.14 8.03
N GLU A 340 5.22 10.26 8.01
CA GLU A 340 5.58 11.00 9.21
C GLU A 340 4.35 11.71 9.78
N SER A 341 4.05 11.55 11.06
CA SER A 341 2.95 12.29 11.71
C SER A 341 3.26 13.78 11.85
N GLN A 342 2.22 14.61 11.81
CA GLN A 342 2.29 15.95 12.38
C GLN A 342 2.55 15.87 13.90
N PRO A 343 3.18 16.88 14.52
CA PRO A 343 3.37 16.91 15.96
C PRO A 343 2.04 16.72 16.70
N GLU A 344 2.02 15.80 17.66
CA GLU A 344 0.87 15.55 18.55
C GLU A 344 -0.43 15.12 17.84
N SER A 345 -0.34 14.60 16.61
CA SER A 345 -1.51 14.27 15.79
C SER A 345 -1.27 13.03 14.93
N PRO A 346 -2.29 12.21 14.66
CA PRO A 346 -2.18 11.10 13.70
C PRO A 346 -2.20 11.59 12.24
N ALA A 347 -2.40 12.89 12.00
CA ALA A 347 -2.44 13.47 10.67
C ALA A 347 -1.08 13.30 9.95
N PRO A 348 -1.04 12.76 8.73
CA PRO A 348 0.22 12.56 8.02
C PRO A 348 0.77 13.87 7.44
N GLN A 349 2.09 13.94 7.32
CA GLN A 349 2.82 14.93 6.52
C GLN A 349 3.09 14.41 5.11
N ASP A 350 3.48 15.30 4.20
CA ASP A 350 3.92 14.96 2.83
C ASP A 350 5.32 14.30 2.82
N ASN A 351 5.55 13.32 3.70
CA ASN A 351 6.79 12.58 3.80
C ASN A 351 6.48 11.11 4.07
N SER A 352 6.76 10.25 3.09
CA SER A 352 6.38 8.84 3.13
C SER A 352 7.55 7.89 2.94
N ALA A 353 7.38 6.66 3.42
CA ALA A 353 8.29 5.54 3.26
C ALA A 353 7.53 4.23 3.02
N VAL A 354 8.20 3.23 2.44
CA VAL A 354 7.64 1.89 2.30
C VAL A 354 8.56 0.88 2.96
N CYS A 355 8.04 0.17 3.96
CA CYS A 355 8.76 -0.89 4.65
C CYS A 355 8.13 -2.26 4.38
N ALA A 356 8.98 -3.29 4.34
CA ALA A 356 8.57 -4.69 4.17
C ALA A 356 8.82 -5.49 5.45
N PHE A 357 7.80 -6.20 5.91
CA PHE A 357 7.79 -6.99 7.13
C PHE A 357 7.43 -8.45 6.80
N PRO A 358 8.41 -9.36 6.72
CA PRO A 358 8.13 -10.78 6.53
C PRO A 358 7.31 -11.33 7.69
N LEU A 359 6.15 -11.95 7.41
CA LEU A 359 5.22 -12.38 8.45
C LEU A 359 5.83 -13.43 9.39
N ARG A 360 6.66 -14.33 8.86
CA ARG A 360 7.38 -15.33 9.67
C ARG A 360 8.20 -14.66 10.79
N LEU A 361 8.91 -13.57 10.48
CA LEU A 361 9.71 -12.83 11.46
C LEU A 361 8.83 -12.07 12.46
N LEU A 362 7.65 -11.59 12.05
CA LEU A 362 6.69 -10.96 12.95
C LEU A 362 6.12 -11.97 13.95
N ASN A 363 5.74 -13.16 13.47
CA ASN A 363 5.24 -14.25 14.32
C ASN A 363 6.29 -14.72 15.32
N GLN A 364 7.53 -14.92 14.85
CA GLN A 364 8.66 -15.25 15.72
C GLN A 364 8.89 -14.16 16.78
N ALA A 365 8.83 -12.88 16.41
CA ALA A 365 8.97 -11.78 17.37
C ALA A 365 7.83 -11.73 18.40
N ILE A 366 6.61 -12.09 18.02
CA ILE A 366 5.46 -12.21 18.94
C ILE A 366 5.71 -13.35 19.93
N GLU A 367 6.11 -14.52 19.45
CA GLU A 367 6.36 -15.70 20.29
C GLU A 367 7.52 -15.48 21.26
N GLU A 368 8.69 -15.08 20.76
CA GLU A 368 9.86 -14.77 21.59
C GLU A 368 9.60 -13.62 22.58
N GLY A 369 8.80 -12.64 22.16
CA GLY A 369 8.42 -11.52 23.01
C GLY A 369 7.51 -11.95 24.17
N MET A 370 6.59 -12.88 23.92
CA MET A 370 5.74 -13.45 24.98
C MET A 370 6.52 -14.36 25.94
N ASP A 371 7.49 -15.13 25.46
CA ASP A 371 8.40 -15.91 26.33
C ASP A 371 9.19 -15.01 27.28
N LYS A 372 9.61 -13.83 26.82
CA LYS A 372 10.27 -12.83 27.69
C LYS A 372 9.31 -12.25 28.72
N VAL A 373 8.03 -12.04 28.38
CA VAL A 373 7.03 -11.55 29.33
C VAL A 373 6.84 -12.55 30.48
N LEU A 374 6.85 -13.86 30.22
CA LEU A 374 6.85 -14.88 31.29
C LEU A 374 8.04 -14.73 32.23
N GLY A 375 9.25 -14.55 31.69
CA GLY A 375 10.47 -14.38 32.49
C GLY A 375 10.44 -13.09 33.33
N LEU A 376 9.83 -12.02 32.82
CA LEU A 376 9.65 -10.74 33.52
C LEU A 376 8.49 -10.75 34.51
N ALA A 377 7.43 -11.52 34.27
CA ALA A 377 6.30 -11.70 35.18
C ALA A 377 6.71 -12.31 36.53
N LEU A 378 7.83 -13.04 36.57
CA LEU A 378 8.48 -13.48 37.82
C LEU A 378 9.11 -12.33 38.63
N ARG A 379 9.27 -11.13 38.06
CA ARG A 379 9.95 -9.98 38.66
C ARG A 379 9.06 -8.74 38.83
N TYR A 380 8.01 -8.59 38.02
CA TYR A 380 6.95 -7.57 38.16
C TYR A 380 5.58 -8.17 37.79
N PRO A 381 4.56 -8.12 38.68
CA PRO A 381 3.32 -8.90 38.54
C PRO A 381 2.29 -8.32 37.56
N HIS A 382 2.71 -7.39 36.68
CA HIS A 382 1.84 -6.79 35.68
C HIS A 382 2.40 -7.10 34.31
N CYS A 383 1.85 -8.12 33.64
CA CYS A 383 1.94 -8.23 32.19
C CYS A 383 1.57 -6.86 31.58
N ALA A 384 2.16 -6.49 30.44
CA ALA A 384 1.80 -5.30 29.68
C ALA A 384 0.36 -5.47 29.13
N ARG A 385 -0.61 -5.38 30.03
CA ARG A 385 -2.03 -5.60 29.79
C ARG A 385 -2.55 -4.45 28.96
N LEU A 386 -3.24 -4.80 27.89
CA LEU A 386 -4.02 -3.83 27.13
C LEU A 386 -5.14 -3.29 28.04
N GLN A 387 -5.41 -1.98 27.94
CA GLN A 387 -6.43 -1.29 28.75
C GLN A 387 -7.83 -1.53 28.15
N VAL A 388 -8.26 -2.79 28.17
CA VAL A 388 -9.43 -3.29 27.45
C VAL A 388 -10.30 -4.19 28.32
N ASN A 389 -11.60 -4.16 28.06
CA ASN A 389 -12.56 -5.13 28.58
C ASN A 389 -12.72 -6.30 27.62
N LEU A 390 -12.96 -7.49 28.17
CA LEU A 390 -13.14 -8.74 27.44
C LEU A 390 -14.54 -9.32 27.70
N SER A 391 -15.09 -10.01 26.70
CA SER A 391 -16.41 -10.66 26.76
C SER A 391 -16.55 -11.73 27.83
N ALA A 392 -15.49 -12.47 28.15
CA ALA A 392 -15.50 -13.55 29.13
C ALA A 392 -14.51 -13.27 30.27
N PRO A 393 -14.88 -13.53 31.55
CA PRO A 393 -13.96 -13.41 32.67
C PRO A 393 -12.82 -14.43 32.52
N VAL A 394 -11.59 -13.96 32.72
CA VAL A 394 -10.39 -14.76 32.59
C VAL A 394 -10.22 -15.60 33.87
N THR A 395 -10.49 -16.90 33.78
CA THR A 395 -10.36 -17.85 34.92
C THR A 395 -8.91 -18.26 35.16
N ASP A 396 -8.09 -18.33 34.10
CA ASP A 396 -6.65 -18.56 34.20
C ASP A 396 -5.90 -17.23 34.11
N THR A 397 -5.28 -16.81 35.21
CA THR A 397 -4.52 -15.54 35.27
C THR A 397 -3.15 -15.60 34.57
N SER A 398 -2.83 -16.70 33.89
CA SER A 398 -1.64 -16.83 33.05
C SER A 398 -1.56 -15.67 32.04
N CYS A 399 -0.35 -15.19 31.80
CA CYS A 399 -0.10 -14.11 30.85
C CYS A 399 -0.46 -14.49 29.40
N TRP A 400 -0.45 -15.79 29.09
CA TRP A 400 -0.82 -16.31 27.78
C TRP A 400 -2.32 -16.29 27.50
N ASP A 401 -3.16 -16.31 28.53
CA ASP A 401 -4.62 -16.28 28.38
C ASP A 401 -5.18 -14.86 28.54
N GLN A 402 -4.36 -13.86 28.25
CA GLN A 402 -4.72 -12.45 28.29
C GLN A 402 -4.25 -11.69 27.04
N PRO A 403 -5.06 -10.74 26.53
CA PRO A 403 -4.65 -9.83 25.48
C PRO A 403 -3.39 -9.05 25.90
N THR A 404 -2.33 -9.12 25.09
CA THR A 404 -1.00 -8.62 25.50
C THR A 404 -0.36 -7.80 24.39
N LEU A 405 0.22 -6.65 24.79
CA LEU A 405 1.17 -5.91 23.97
C LEU A 405 2.56 -6.52 24.15
N VAL A 406 3.13 -7.03 23.07
CA VAL A 406 4.45 -7.66 23.09
C VAL A 406 5.52 -6.59 23.31
N PRO A 407 6.45 -6.73 24.28
CA PRO A 407 7.51 -5.78 24.56
C PRO A 407 8.67 -5.91 23.55
N ALA A 408 8.32 -5.99 22.27
CA ALA A 408 9.23 -6.04 21.14
C ALA A 408 8.76 -5.06 20.08
N THR A 409 9.69 -4.53 19.31
CA THR A 409 9.40 -3.62 18.19
C THR A 409 10.05 -4.19 16.94
N SER A 410 9.26 -4.32 15.88
CA SER A 410 9.75 -4.79 14.59
C SER A 410 10.28 -3.60 13.80
N HIS A 411 11.60 -3.43 13.82
CA HIS A 411 12.29 -2.35 13.12
C HIS A 411 12.58 -2.72 11.66
N LYS A 412 12.21 -1.83 10.72
CA LYS A 412 12.54 -1.92 9.29
C LYS A 412 12.95 -0.57 8.73
N VAL A 413 13.74 -0.62 7.67
CA VAL A 413 14.21 0.55 6.94
C VAL A 413 13.45 0.73 5.63
N ASP A 414 13.26 1.98 5.22
CA ASP A 414 12.58 2.32 3.96
C ASP A 414 13.25 1.65 2.75
N LEU A 415 12.47 0.90 1.97
CA LEU A 415 12.91 0.24 0.73
C LEU A 415 13.35 1.23 -0.35
N PHE A 416 12.86 2.47 -0.29
CA PHE A 416 13.18 3.52 -1.25
C PHE A 416 14.29 4.47 -0.77
N ASN A 417 14.87 4.25 0.41
CA ASN A 417 15.94 5.08 1.00
C ASN A 417 15.64 6.59 0.92
N GLY A 418 14.49 7.04 1.42
CA GLY A 418 14.11 8.45 1.53
C GLY A 418 13.73 9.12 0.21
N ARG A 419 13.70 8.37 -0.90
CA ARG A 419 13.39 8.94 -2.23
C ARG A 419 11.91 9.33 -2.41
N LEU A 420 11.06 9.02 -1.44
CA LEU A 420 9.64 9.38 -1.39
C LEU A 420 9.37 10.61 -0.50
N ALA A 421 10.43 11.32 -0.07
CA ALA A 421 10.28 12.58 0.64
C ALA A 421 9.55 13.63 -0.21
N GLY A 422 8.66 14.42 0.41
CA GLY A 422 7.82 15.39 -0.28
C GLY A 422 6.59 14.80 -0.99
N ILE A 423 6.26 13.53 -0.73
CA ILE A 423 5.11 12.83 -1.31
C ILE A 423 4.35 12.12 -0.18
N LEU A 424 3.04 12.35 -0.09
CA LEU A 424 2.14 11.56 0.74
C LEU A 424 1.59 10.37 -0.05
N LEU A 425 1.95 9.16 0.35
CA LEU A 425 1.35 7.93 -0.14
C LEU A 425 0.02 7.67 0.54
N THR A 426 -1.00 7.31 -0.25
CA THR A 426 -2.36 7.05 0.25
C THR A 426 -2.84 5.63 -0.05
N SER A 427 -2.16 4.91 -0.94
CA SER A 427 -2.47 3.52 -1.24
C SER A 427 -1.24 2.75 -1.69
N ILE A 428 -1.25 1.44 -1.45
CA ILE A 428 -0.23 0.49 -1.92
C ILE A 428 -0.92 -0.80 -2.36
N PHE A 429 -0.50 -1.31 -3.50
CA PHE A 429 -0.82 -2.65 -3.98
C PHE A 429 0.48 -3.26 -4.51
N VAL A 430 0.75 -4.53 -4.21
CA VAL A 430 2.01 -5.17 -4.60
C VAL A 430 1.70 -6.40 -5.42
N SER A 431 2.34 -6.51 -6.59
CA SER A 431 2.18 -7.65 -7.49
C SER A 431 3.55 -8.22 -7.86
N VAL A 432 3.58 -9.51 -8.16
CA VAL A 432 4.77 -10.16 -8.74
C VAL A 432 4.56 -10.30 -10.23
N LEU A 433 5.52 -9.80 -11.01
CA LEU A 433 5.57 -9.94 -12.46
C LEU A 433 6.86 -10.67 -12.80
N GLU A 434 6.72 -11.89 -13.30
CA GLU A 434 7.84 -12.83 -13.47
C GLU A 434 8.57 -13.01 -12.13
N ASN A 435 9.82 -12.57 -12.01
CA ASN A 435 10.63 -12.72 -10.80
C ASN A 435 10.78 -11.38 -10.02
N VAL A 436 10.10 -10.33 -10.48
CA VAL A 436 10.22 -8.98 -9.94
C VAL A 436 8.98 -8.61 -9.15
N THR A 437 9.19 -8.02 -7.97
CA THR A 437 8.10 -7.44 -7.18
C THR A 437 7.89 -6.00 -7.63
N VAL A 438 6.65 -5.60 -7.88
CA VAL A 438 6.29 -4.24 -8.27
C VAL A 438 5.28 -3.69 -7.28
N ALA A 439 5.62 -2.55 -6.67
CA ALA A 439 4.70 -1.79 -5.85
C ALA A 439 4.00 -0.73 -6.69
N HIS A 440 2.67 -0.75 -6.66
CA HIS A 440 1.76 0.21 -7.26
C HIS A 440 1.30 1.15 -6.15
N LEU A 441 1.80 2.38 -6.15
CA LEU A 441 1.60 3.37 -5.09
C LEU A 441 0.68 4.48 -5.56
N GLY A 442 -0.36 4.79 -4.80
CA GLY A 442 -1.18 5.99 -4.99
C GLY A 442 -0.68 7.13 -4.11
N THR A 443 -0.78 8.36 -4.62
CA THR A 443 -0.38 9.58 -3.91
C THR A 443 -1.58 10.48 -3.65
N ALA A 444 -1.48 11.33 -2.62
CA ALA A 444 -2.51 12.31 -2.27
C ALA A 444 -2.80 13.30 -3.42
N GLN A 445 -1.84 13.54 -4.32
CA GLN A 445 -2.01 14.40 -5.49
C GLN A 445 -2.65 13.68 -6.69
N GLY A 446 -3.22 12.48 -6.50
CA GLY A 446 -3.91 11.73 -7.56
C GLY A 446 -2.97 11.07 -8.58
N ARG A 447 -1.73 10.78 -8.19
CA ARG A 447 -0.72 10.12 -9.05
C ARG A 447 -0.57 8.65 -8.70
N ILE A 448 -0.24 7.84 -9.71
CA ILE A 448 0.07 6.42 -9.57
C ILE A 448 1.54 6.20 -9.91
N LEU A 449 2.27 5.52 -9.03
CA LEU A 449 3.70 5.20 -9.17
C LEU A 449 3.86 3.69 -9.20
N GLN A 450 4.38 3.13 -10.30
CA GLN A 450 4.72 1.72 -10.38
C GLN A 450 6.23 1.58 -10.29
N VAL A 451 6.70 0.98 -9.20
CA VAL A 451 8.11 0.99 -8.83
C VAL A 451 8.55 -0.38 -8.34
N GLY A 452 9.69 -0.87 -8.85
CA GLY A 452 10.37 -2.02 -8.27
C GLY A 452 11.10 -1.64 -6.97
N PRO A 453 11.27 -2.57 -6.02
CA PRO A 453 12.04 -2.34 -4.81
C PRO A 453 13.47 -1.92 -5.19
N ARG A 454 13.98 -0.87 -4.52
CA ARG A 454 15.29 -0.21 -4.75
C ARG A 454 15.46 0.52 -6.09
N SER A 455 14.50 0.43 -7.02
CA SER A 455 14.44 1.36 -8.15
C SER A 455 14.10 2.75 -7.63
N PRO A 456 14.69 3.83 -8.16
CA PRO A 456 14.31 5.16 -7.72
C PRO A 456 12.82 5.38 -8.03
N PRO A 457 12.00 5.79 -7.04
CA PRO A 457 10.64 6.23 -7.28
C PRO A 457 10.73 7.50 -8.09
N ARG A 458 10.63 7.33 -9.40
CA ARG A 458 10.65 8.41 -10.35
C ARG A 458 9.60 8.04 -11.36
N CYS A 459 8.36 8.30 -10.96
CA CYS A 459 7.23 8.58 -11.83
C CYS A 459 6.61 9.87 -11.27
N ARG A 460 6.35 10.85 -12.13
CA ARG A 460 5.49 12.00 -11.82
C ARG A 460 4.38 11.98 -12.85
N TRP A 461 3.53 10.96 -12.82
CA TRP A 461 2.33 10.98 -13.65
C TRP A 461 1.35 11.94 -13.03
N CYS A 462 0.94 12.97 -13.78
CA CYS A 462 -0.29 13.66 -13.45
C CYS A 462 -1.41 12.95 -14.20
N CYS A 463 -2.39 12.42 -13.48
CA CYS A 463 -3.73 12.27 -14.07
C CYS A 463 -4.29 13.68 -14.27
N SER A 464 -3.78 14.42 -15.28
CA SER A 464 -4.40 15.65 -15.72
C SER A 464 -5.51 15.29 -16.68
N ALA A 465 -6.76 15.39 -16.21
CA ALA A 465 -7.89 15.53 -17.12
C ALA A 465 -7.61 16.73 -18.05
N PRO A 466 -7.85 16.62 -19.36
CA PRO A 466 -7.90 17.80 -20.21
C PRO A 466 -9.22 18.56 -19.93
N ALA A 467 -9.08 19.85 -19.63
CA ALA A 467 -10.12 20.91 -19.66
C ALA A 467 -10.92 21.20 -18.36
N PRO A 468 -11.36 22.46 -18.18
CA PRO A 468 -11.33 23.15 -16.89
C PRO A 468 -12.72 23.30 -16.25
N THR A 469 -12.91 22.85 -15.00
CA THR A 469 -13.88 23.45 -14.04
C THR A 469 -13.90 22.81 -12.65
N SER A 470 -13.14 21.75 -12.35
CA SER A 470 -13.14 21.14 -11.01
C SER A 470 -11.82 21.37 -10.27
N PRO A 471 -11.86 21.76 -8.98
CA PRO A 471 -10.65 22.00 -8.22
C PRO A 471 -9.91 20.67 -7.96
N PRO A 472 -8.57 20.69 -7.86
CA PRO A 472 -7.78 19.53 -7.47
C PRO A 472 -8.21 19.04 -6.09
N CYS A 473 -8.44 17.73 -5.97
CA CYS A 473 -8.93 17.07 -4.76
C CYS A 473 -8.01 17.34 -3.56
N PRO A 474 -8.48 18.04 -2.50
CA PRO A 474 -7.77 18.15 -1.25
C PRO A 474 -8.24 17.03 -0.31
N LEU A 475 -7.33 16.24 0.26
CA LEU A 475 -7.73 15.16 1.17
C LEU A 475 -6.77 14.95 2.34
N LEU A 476 -7.32 15.15 3.54
CA LEU A 476 -7.16 14.20 4.64
C LEU A 476 -8.44 13.35 4.69
N THR A 477 -8.23 12.03 4.81
CA THR A 477 -9.21 10.95 5.08
C THR A 477 -10.41 10.85 4.12
N SER A 478 -10.57 9.66 3.51
CA SER A 478 -11.54 9.22 2.47
C SER A 478 -11.08 9.38 1.01
N ILE A 479 -11.26 8.37 0.17
CA ILE A 479 -11.07 8.47 -1.29
C ILE A 479 -12.23 9.32 -1.83
N ARG A 480 -12.08 10.64 -1.81
CA ARG A 480 -13.14 11.60 -2.21
C ARG A 480 -13.20 11.85 -3.72
N CYS A 481 -12.67 10.92 -4.51
CA CYS A 481 -12.71 10.95 -5.97
C CYS A 481 -13.90 10.10 -6.45
N PRO A 482 -14.74 10.62 -7.36
CA PRO A 482 -15.84 9.85 -7.92
C PRO A 482 -15.40 8.90 -9.06
N GLN A 483 -14.18 9.06 -9.57
CA GLN A 483 -13.69 8.27 -10.69
C GLN A 483 -12.93 7.02 -10.25
N VAL A 484 -13.26 5.90 -10.88
CA VAL A 484 -12.54 4.62 -10.78
C VAL A 484 -11.77 4.39 -12.07
N TRP A 485 -10.50 4.00 -11.94
CA TRP A 485 -9.58 3.83 -13.06
C TRP A 485 -9.02 2.41 -13.08
N ARG A 486 -8.93 1.79 -14.27
CA ARG A 486 -8.26 0.51 -14.46
C ARG A 486 -6.84 0.74 -14.95
N VAL A 487 -5.86 0.34 -14.14
CA VAL A 487 -4.44 0.42 -14.48
C VAL A 487 -3.90 -0.97 -14.75
N ASN A 488 -3.16 -1.14 -15.85
CA ASN A 488 -2.49 -2.39 -16.13
C ASN A 488 -1.27 -2.58 -15.21
N VAL A 489 -1.13 -3.76 -14.63
CA VAL A 489 0.00 -4.11 -13.75
C VAL A 489 1.34 -4.05 -14.49
N THR A 490 1.37 -4.29 -15.80
CA THR A 490 2.57 -4.16 -16.65
C THR A 490 2.91 -2.70 -17.02
N GLY A 491 2.09 -1.76 -16.54
CA GLY A 491 2.17 -0.34 -16.81
C GLY A 491 1.38 0.12 -18.02
N PRO A 492 1.16 1.44 -18.15
CA PRO A 492 0.27 2.03 -19.13
C PRO A 492 0.86 2.08 -20.54
N GLY A 493 2.19 1.91 -20.66
CA GLY A 493 2.90 1.89 -21.94
C GLY A 493 4.36 2.31 -21.81
N CYS A 494 5.04 2.52 -22.93
CA CYS A 494 6.50 2.71 -22.98
C CYS A 494 6.96 4.13 -23.38
N ARG A 495 6.04 4.96 -23.88
CA ARG A 495 6.30 6.30 -24.43
C ARG A 495 7.00 7.29 -23.48
N HIS A 496 6.94 7.05 -22.18
CA HIS A 496 7.62 7.90 -21.19
C HIS A 496 9.15 7.69 -21.18
N PHE A 497 9.69 6.65 -21.82
CA PHE A 497 11.13 6.49 -22.03
C PHE A 497 11.55 7.24 -23.30
N LEU A 498 12.35 8.29 -23.15
CA LEU A 498 12.73 9.18 -24.26
C LEU A 498 13.98 8.75 -25.02
N THR A 499 14.71 7.75 -24.51
CA THR A 499 15.99 7.32 -25.08
C THR A 499 16.02 5.82 -25.24
N CYS A 500 16.66 5.34 -26.30
CA CYS A 500 16.84 3.91 -26.57
C CYS A 500 17.41 3.16 -25.35
N ASP A 501 18.49 3.66 -24.75
CA ASP A 501 19.12 3.01 -23.58
C ASP A 501 18.14 2.82 -22.41
N ARG A 502 17.28 3.81 -22.13
CA ARG A 502 16.25 3.67 -21.08
C ARG A 502 15.11 2.75 -21.49
N CYS A 503 14.73 2.78 -22.76
CA CYS A 503 13.71 1.92 -23.31
C CYS A 503 14.09 0.44 -23.18
N LEU A 504 15.34 0.10 -23.55
CA LEU A 504 15.83 -1.28 -23.49
C LEU A 504 16.19 -1.75 -22.08
N ARG A 505 16.45 -0.81 -21.15
CA ARG A 505 16.60 -1.10 -19.71
C ARG A 505 15.27 -1.16 -18.96
N ALA A 506 14.13 -0.96 -19.64
CA ALA A 506 12.83 -1.20 -19.02
C ALA A 506 12.69 -2.67 -18.61
N GLU A 507 11.86 -2.94 -17.62
CA GLU A 507 11.62 -4.32 -17.20
C GLU A 507 10.93 -5.11 -18.33
N ARG A 508 11.32 -6.38 -18.50
CA ARG A 508 10.90 -7.21 -19.64
C ARG A 508 9.38 -7.32 -19.76
N PHE A 509 8.69 -7.47 -18.63
CA PHE A 509 7.22 -7.57 -18.57
C PHE A 509 6.49 -6.33 -19.14
N MET A 510 7.16 -5.18 -19.29
CA MET A 510 6.53 -3.98 -19.88
C MET A 510 6.38 -4.10 -21.41
N GLY A 511 7.15 -5.00 -22.05
CA GLY A 511 7.13 -5.21 -23.50
C GLY A 511 7.62 -4.00 -24.30
N CYS A 512 8.57 -3.24 -23.75
CA CYS A 512 9.10 -2.04 -24.39
C CYS A 512 10.26 -2.36 -25.34
N GLY A 513 10.25 -1.71 -26.50
CA GLY A 513 11.34 -1.71 -27.45
C GLY A 513 11.41 -0.41 -28.23
N TRP A 514 12.53 -0.22 -28.92
CA TRP A 514 12.82 1.01 -29.64
C TRP A 514 12.34 0.92 -31.09
N CYS A 515 11.56 1.90 -31.53
CA CYS A 515 10.98 1.99 -32.88
C CYS A 515 11.76 2.91 -33.83
N GLY A 516 12.92 3.41 -33.41
CA GLY A 516 13.71 4.40 -34.15
C GLY A 516 13.50 5.82 -33.64
N ASP A 517 12.25 6.28 -33.59
CA ASP A 517 11.84 7.62 -33.17
C ASP A 517 11.36 7.70 -31.71
N GLY A 518 11.06 6.56 -31.09
CA GLY A 518 10.61 6.50 -29.71
C GLY A 518 10.53 5.09 -29.14
N CYS A 519 10.20 5.03 -27.85
CA CYS A 519 9.96 3.78 -27.14
C CYS A 519 8.48 3.42 -27.17
N ALA A 520 8.16 2.24 -27.69
CA ALA A 520 6.79 1.77 -27.84
C ALA A 520 6.69 0.26 -27.62
N ARG A 521 5.45 -0.23 -27.50
CA ARG A 521 5.18 -1.67 -27.56
C ARG A 521 5.22 -2.15 -29.01
N SER A 522 5.45 -3.44 -29.21
CA SER A 522 5.53 -4.03 -30.56
C SER A 522 4.32 -3.70 -31.44
N HIS A 523 3.10 -3.76 -30.90
CA HIS A 523 1.86 -3.45 -31.64
C HIS A 523 1.62 -1.94 -31.89
N GLU A 524 2.35 -1.06 -31.21
CA GLU A 524 2.28 0.39 -31.42
C GLU A 524 3.32 0.86 -32.47
N CYS A 525 4.20 -0.04 -32.91
CA CYS A 525 5.32 0.25 -33.79
C CYS A 525 4.95 -0.05 -35.24
N ASN A 526 4.98 0.96 -36.11
CA ASN A 526 4.76 0.78 -37.54
C ASN A 526 6.03 0.36 -38.32
N GLY A 527 7.16 0.23 -37.63
CA GLY A 527 8.48 -0.03 -38.22
C GLY A 527 9.27 -1.12 -37.50
N THR A 528 10.60 -1.09 -37.63
CA THR A 528 11.49 -2.06 -36.97
C THR A 528 11.50 -1.84 -35.46
N TRP A 529 10.90 -2.76 -34.72
CA TRP A 529 10.92 -2.79 -33.27
C TRP A 529 12.13 -3.59 -32.79
N VAL A 530 13.04 -2.94 -32.06
CA VAL A 530 14.31 -3.54 -31.61
C VAL A 530 14.35 -3.56 -30.07
N GLN A 531 14.78 -4.69 -29.50
CA GLN A 531 14.97 -4.83 -28.06
C GLN A 531 16.43 -5.07 -27.64
N ASP A 532 17.32 -5.35 -28.60
CA ASP A 532 18.66 -5.90 -28.30
C ASP A 532 19.80 -4.88 -28.45
N SER A 533 19.62 -3.83 -29.27
CA SER A 533 20.68 -2.88 -29.58
C SER A 533 20.19 -1.44 -29.64
N CYS A 534 21.08 -0.53 -29.24
CA CYS A 534 20.88 0.91 -29.37
C CYS A 534 22.01 1.53 -30.19
N PRO A 535 21.72 2.44 -31.13
CA PRO A 535 22.77 3.19 -31.81
C PRO A 535 23.48 4.11 -30.80
N PRO A 536 24.82 4.20 -30.83
CA PRO A 536 25.54 5.13 -29.98
C PRO A 536 25.23 6.57 -30.39
N ILE A 537 25.10 7.45 -29.40
CA ILE A 537 24.87 8.90 -29.62
C ILE A 537 26.07 9.65 -29.07
N LEU A 538 26.89 10.22 -29.95
CA LEU A 538 27.99 11.12 -29.59
C LEU A 538 27.41 12.52 -29.30
N THR A 539 27.74 13.05 -28.13
CA THR A 539 27.22 14.35 -27.66
C THR A 539 28.27 15.45 -27.66
N ASP A 540 29.51 15.11 -27.34
CA ASP A 540 30.65 16.03 -27.41
C ASP A 540 31.94 15.21 -27.58
N VAL A 541 32.95 15.81 -28.20
CA VAL A 541 34.26 15.20 -28.44
C VAL A 541 35.33 16.19 -28.00
N GLY A 542 36.23 15.73 -27.13
CA GLY A 542 37.28 16.55 -26.53
C GLY A 542 38.64 15.86 -26.57
N PRO A 543 39.74 16.58 -26.86
CA PRO A 543 39.82 17.98 -27.26
C PRO A 543 39.43 18.20 -28.73
N ARG A 544 38.82 19.36 -29.06
CA ARG A 544 38.39 19.71 -30.44
C ARG A 544 39.54 19.91 -31.43
N ARG A 545 40.78 19.97 -30.94
CA ARG A 545 42.02 20.08 -31.73
C ARG A 545 43.11 19.28 -31.02
N CYS A 546 43.77 18.38 -31.75
CA CYS A 546 44.92 17.61 -31.26
C CYS A 546 46.22 18.11 -31.94
N PRO A 547 47.31 18.31 -31.19
CA PRO A 547 48.64 18.53 -31.78
C PRO A 547 49.18 17.23 -32.39
N TRP A 548 49.65 17.29 -33.63
CA TRP A 548 50.41 16.21 -34.28
C TRP A 548 51.79 16.08 -33.60
N PRO A 549 52.30 14.87 -33.23
CA PRO A 549 51.96 13.53 -33.72
C PRO A 549 51.37 12.58 -32.64
N ARG A 550 50.92 13.09 -31.48
CA ARG A 550 50.28 12.28 -30.42
C ARG A 550 49.18 13.08 -29.72
N GLY A 551 47.93 12.67 -29.90
CA GLY A 551 46.81 13.20 -29.15
C GLY A 551 45.90 12.07 -28.71
N ASP A 552 45.68 11.94 -27.40
CA ASP A 552 44.65 11.08 -26.82
C ASP A 552 43.27 11.70 -27.11
N LEU A 553 42.36 10.94 -27.72
CA LEU A 553 40.98 11.37 -27.99
C LEU A 553 40.07 10.89 -26.84
N LEU A 554 39.29 11.80 -26.24
CA LEU A 554 38.20 11.43 -25.32
C LEU A 554 36.85 11.68 -26.00
N GLU A 555 36.04 10.63 -26.10
CA GLU A 555 34.67 10.70 -26.61
C GLU A 555 33.66 10.65 -25.46
N SER A 556 32.59 11.46 -25.55
CA SER A 556 31.47 11.44 -24.62
C SER A 556 30.16 11.14 -25.37
N GLY A 557 29.56 9.99 -25.06
CA GLY A 557 28.33 9.54 -25.72
C GLY A 557 27.47 8.60 -24.87
N ARG A 558 26.27 8.29 -25.37
CA ARG A 558 25.32 7.30 -24.80
C ARG A 558 25.40 5.99 -25.59
N GLY A 559 25.20 4.85 -24.91
CA GLY A 559 25.17 3.52 -25.56
C GLY A 559 26.52 2.82 -25.74
N VAL A 560 27.61 3.39 -25.21
CA VAL A 560 28.99 2.87 -25.36
C VAL A 560 29.30 1.73 -24.36
N GLY A 561 28.38 0.77 -24.19
CA GLY A 561 28.55 -0.24 -23.13
C GLY A 561 27.71 -1.50 -23.28
N ARG A 562 28.21 -2.45 -24.08
CA ARG A 562 28.38 -3.90 -23.81
C ARG A 562 28.87 -4.57 -25.10
N GLU A 563 29.96 -5.33 -25.00
CA GLU A 563 30.41 -6.42 -25.90
C GLU A 563 29.99 -6.32 -27.38
N VAL A 564 30.29 -5.19 -28.01
CA VAL A 564 30.27 -5.02 -29.46
C VAL A 564 31.55 -4.25 -29.78
N GLU A 565 32.32 -4.72 -30.76
CA GLU A 565 33.50 -4.02 -31.28
C GLU A 565 33.10 -2.57 -31.59
N HIS A 566 33.67 -1.63 -30.84
CA HIS A 566 33.47 -0.21 -31.12
C HIS A 566 34.49 0.20 -32.17
N GLU A 567 34.04 0.37 -33.41
CA GLU A 567 34.86 0.91 -34.49
C GLU A 567 34.58 2.42 -34.61
N ALA A 568 35.45 3.24 -34.01
CA ALA A 568 35.42 4.69 -34.22
C ALA A 568 36.26 5.01 -35.47
N THR A 569 35.72 5.77 -36.41
CA THR A 569 36.46 6.25 -37.59
C THR A 569 36.51 7.77 -37.58
N CYS A 570 37.72 8.33 -37.50
CA CYS A 570 37.95 9.77 -37.65
C CYS A 570 38.60 10.01 -39.03
N GLY A 571 37.84 10.58 -39.96
CA GLY A 571 38.39 11.18 -41.20
C GLY A 571 39.32 10.29 -42.02
N GLY A 572 39.01 8.99 -42.17
CA GLY A 572 39.79 8.06 -42.99
C GLY A 572 40.91 7.29 -42.26
N THR A 573 41.06 7.48 -40.95
CA THR A 573 41.96 6.67 -40.10
C THR A 573 41.20 6.02 -38.94
N LEU A 574 41.51 4.74 -38.68
CA LEU A 574 41.02 3.96 -37.53
C LEU A 574 41.85 4.32 -36.28
N PRO A 575 41.34 5.10 -35.32
CA PRO A 575 41.92 5.19 -33.98
C PRO A 575 41.91 3.82 -33.29
N GLN A 576 43.01 3.47 -32.62
CA GLN A 576 43.01 2.33 -31.71
C GLN A 576 42.17 2.67 -30.47
N VAL A 577 41.14 1.88 -30.18
CA VAL A 577 40.36 1.98 -28.95
C VAL A 577 41.27 1.54 -27.79
N GLY A 578 41.87 2.51 -27.11
CA GLY A 578 42.65 2.26 -25.90
C GLY A 578 41.74 1.85 -24.76
N HIS A 579 41.75 0.56 -24.38
CA HIS A 579 41.16 0.09 -23.13
C HIS A 579 41.92 0.64 -21.91
N ARG A 580 41.69 1.92 -21.57
CA ARG A 580 41.95 2.47 -20.23
C ARG A 580 40.67 3.11 -19.72
N ALA A 581 39.72 2.26 -19.37
CA ALA A 581 38.71 2.63 -18.38
C ALA A 581 39.43 2.78 -17.04
N HIS A 582 39.72 4.02 -16.61
CA HIS A 582 39.94 4.27 -15.19
C HIS A 582 38.61 4.00 -14.49
N TRP A 583 38.45 2.77 -14.02
CA TRP A 583 37.46 2.42 -13.02
C TRP A 583 37.85 3.12 -11.71
N GLY A 584 37.43 4.37 -11.58
CA GLY A 584 37.27 5.03 -10.28
C GLY A 584 36.08 4.41 -9.55
N GLY A 585 36.12 3.10 -9.30
CA GLY A 585 35.19 2.39 -8.45
C GLY A 585 35.44 2.77 -7.00
N ARG A 586 34.94 3.93 -6.58
CA ARG A 586 34.50 4.06 -5.19
C ARG A 586 33.13 3.40 -5.12
N TYR A 587 33.13 2.16 -4.68
CA TYR A 587 31.95 1.52 -4.10
C TYR A 587 31.40 2.45 -3.02
N PHE A 588 30.16 2.93 -3.19
CA PHE A 588 29.29 3.42 -2.12
C PHE A 588 27.82 3.19 -2.50
#